data_AF-A0AA88YQF4-F1
#
_entry.id   AF-A0AA88YQF4-F1
#
_cell.length_a   1.000
_cell.length_b   1.000
_cell.length_c   1.000
_cell.angle_alpha   90.00
_cell.angle_beta   90.00
_cell.angle_gamma   90.00
#
_symmetry.space_group_name_H-M   'P 1'
#
loop_
_entity.id
_entity.type
_entity.pdbx_description
1 polymer ?
#
loop_
_entity_poly.entity_id
_entity_poly.type
_entity_poly.pdbx_seq_one_letter_code
_entity_poly.pdbx_strand_id
1 'polypeptide(L)'
;MAERQYHLKFDGDKSKAVDEYLEYSRIVGDDDGGKLFTPEEYDEYKKKVLPVRLKNRLYTSWTSPSGMDCKLMGPETPCFCKHRYKQHKTDFETIPSERPIQLPCKQKGCKCVAYRYVPLNGGQPIRCTCKHTSEEHHEYEPFICKRSGCTKCVGFTSSFTCGCGSPYKAHKLIVETGEEREARGHPLGEATPYAAMGGITGFSSLADGYMRLDPSGRGAPSEAFLKQAITGEDNPFLRANVQAIKKHQMRKVPDRSVKGPDDEIFDDITERVSQMRRPGEDDMAYYERRYQERQKMVPSNAQSLETRSLTPGNRMAMQPKGRKSATKK
;
A
#
# COMPACT_ATOMS: atom_id res chain seq x y z
N MET A 1 -32.81 13.52 23.62
CA MET A 1 -31.72 13.47 24.63
C MET A 1 -30.63 14.43 24.21
N ALA A 2 -30.89 15.73 24.36
CA ALA A 2 -29.97 16.77 23.97
C ALA A 2 -28.85 16.91 25.02
N GLU A 3 -27.62 16.70 24.57
CA GLU A 3 -26.44 17.49 24.91
C GLU A 3 -26.17 17.75 26.40
N ARG A 4 -25.59 16.76 27.08
CA ARG A 4 -24.57 17.10 28.07
C ARG A 4 -23.31 17.49 27.30
N GLN A 5 -23.22 18.75 26.90
CA GLN A 5 -22.00 19.29 26.34
C GLN A 5 -21.02 19.49 27.50
N TYR A 6 -20.11 18.53 27.67
CA TYR A 6 -19.05 18.63 28.67
C TYR A 6 -18.06 19.71 28.22
N HIS A 7 -18.18 20.92 28.79
CA HIS A 7 -17.19 21.98 28.62
C HIS A 7 -15.92 21.63 29.41
N LEU A 8 -15.13 20.70 28.89
CA LEU A 8 -13.82 20.34 29.43
C LEU A 8 -12.83 21.47 29.11
N LYS A 9 -12.55 22.32 30.10
CA LYS A 9 -11.40 23.24 30.06
C LYS A 9 -10.18 22.53 30.63
N PHE A 10 -9.19 22.27 29.78
CA PHE A 10 -7.92 21.67 30.17
C PHE A 10 -6.94 22.77 30.55
N ASP A 11 -6.53 22.81 31.81
CA ASP A 11 -5.35 23.57 32.26
C ASP A 11 -4.07 22.80 31.88
N GLY A 12 -2.89 23.43 31.94
CA GLY A 12 -1.63 22.82 31.50
C GLY A 12 -1.21 21.52 32.22
N ASP A 13 -1.72 21.26 33.42
CA ASP A 13 -1.52 19.98 34.12
C ASP A 13 -2.52 18.91 33.68
N LYS A 14 -3.73 19.33 33.25
CA LYS A 14 -4.75 18.40 32.73
C LYS A 14 -4.39 17.90 31.33
N SER A 15 -3.63 18.65 30.53
CA SER A 15 -3.13 18.18 29.24
C SER A 15 -2.11 17.04 29.41
N LYS A 16 -1.22 17.11 30.41
CA LYS A 16 -0.25 16.03 30.69
C LYS A 16 -0.92 14.72 31.05
N ALA A 17 -1.95 14.77 31.90
CA ALA A 17 -2.72 13.58 32.26
C ALA A 17 -3.44 12.96 31.05
N VAL A 18 -3.88 13.76 30.08
CA VAL A 18 -4.46 13.26 28.83
C VAL A 18 -3.39 12.57 27.98
N ASP A 19 -2.20 13.17 27.85
CA ASP A 19 -1.09 12.58 27.09
C ASP A 19 -0.61 11.25 27.71
N GLU A 20 -0.49 11.19 29.04
CA GLU A 20 -0.16 9.97 29.79
C GLU A 20 -1.20 8.86 29.56
N TYR A 21 -2.49 9.21 29.59
CA TYR A 21 -3.57 8.27 29.30
C TYR A 21 -3.56 7.80 27.84
N LEU A 22 -3.24 8.67 26.89
CA LEU A 22 -3.09 8.29 25.48
C LEU A 22 -1.91 7.34 25.28
N GLU A 23 -0.79 7.57 25.96
CA GLU A 23 0.36 6.67 25.94
C GLU A 23 -0.01 5.31 26.56
N TYR A 24 -0.69 5.32 27.72
CA TYR A 24 -1.24 4.13 28.35
C TYR A 24 -2.13 3.34 27.39
N SER A 25 -3.11 3.98 26.75
CA SER A 25 -4.02 3.32 25.81
C SER A 25 -3.30 2.76 24.58
N ARG A 26 -2.22 3.40 24.11
CA ARG A 26 -1.43 2.90 22.98
C ARG A 26 -0.55 1.71 23.35
N ILE A 27 0.00 1.68 24.57
CA ILE A 27 0.84 0.60 25.06
C ILE A 27 -0.01 -0.59 25.52
N VAL A 28 -1.08 -0.36 26.27
CA VAL A 28 -1.94 -1.43 26.78
C VAL A 28 -2.94 -1.90 25.72
N GLY A 29 -3.34 -1.03 24.80
CA GLY A 29 -4.36 -1.34 23.79
C GLY A 29 -5.71 -1.53 24.47
N ASP A 30 -6.18 -2.78 24.50
CA ASP A 30 -7.41 -3.22 25.19
C ASP A 30 -7.14 -4.43 26.12
N ASP A 31 -5.86 -4.68 26.48
CA ASP A 31 -5.48 -5.84 27.31
C ASP A 31 -5.88 -5.67 28.80
N ASP A 32 -6.33 -4.49 29.20
CA ASP A 32 -6.79 -4.14 30.55
C ASP A 32 -8.18 -4.73 30.88
N GLY A 33 -8.87 -5.31 29.90
CA GLY A 33 -10.20 -5.89 30.07
C GLY A 33 -11.26 -4.86 30.52
N GLY A 34 -11.01 -3.57 30.31
CA GLY A 34 -11.87 -2.47 30.72
C GLY A 34 -11.66 -1.97 32.16
N LYS A 35 -10.60 -2.40 32.85
CA LYS A 35 -10.20 -1.85 34.15
C LYS A 35 -8.79 -1.29 34.08
N LEU A 36 -8.65 0.01 34.34
CA LEU A 36 -7.35 0.68 34.34
C LEU A 36 -6.38 0.01 35.31
N PHE A 37 -5.17 -0.23 34.84
CA PHE A 37 -4.08 -0.72 35.67
C PHE A 37 -3.67 0.33 36.70
N THR A 38 -3.23 -0.15 37.84
CA THR A 38 -2.49 0.68 38.79
C THR A 38 -1.12 1.06 38.19
N PRO A 39 -0.48 2.15 38.66
CA PRO A 39 0.84 2.55 38.17
C PRO A 39 1.89 1.43 38.26
N GLU A 40 1.84 0.64 39.34
CA GLU A 40 2.76 -0.49 39.56
C GLU A 40 2.52 -1.61 38.54
N GLU A 41 1.26 -2.03 38.33
CA GLU A 41 0.90 -3.03 37.31
C GLU A 41 1.26 -2.57 35.90
N TYR A 42 1.13 -1.28 35.61
CA TYR A 42 1.49 -0.71 34.31
C TYR A 42 3.00 -0.76 34.05
N ASP A 43 3.82 -0.46 35.06
CA ASP A 43 5.27 -0.52 34.94
C ASP A 43 5.77 -1.96 34.78
N GLU A 44 5.16 -2.92 35.50
CA GLU A 44 5.43 -4.34 35.30
C GLU A 44 5.03 -4.82 33.90
N TYR A 45 3.86 -4.39 33.41
CA TYR A 45 3.39 -4.68 32.06
C TYR A 45 4.37 -4.13 31.00
N LYS A 46 4.84 -2.88 31.16
CA LYS A 46 5.86 -2.29 30.28
C LYS A 46 7.13 -3.13 30.25
N LYS A 47 7.68 -3.49 31.42
CA LYS A 47 8.91 -4.29 31.50
C LYS A 47 8.78 -5.63 30.80
N LYS A 48 7.60 -6.26 30.85
CA LYS A 48 7.33 -7.54 30.19
C LYS A 48 7.12 -7.40 28.67
N VAL A 49 6.30 -6.45 28.25
CA VAL A 49 5.74 -6.41 26.89
C VAL A 49 6.61 -5.62 25.92
N LEU A 50 7.28 -4.56 26.37
CA LEU A 50 8.10 -3.73 25.49
C LEU A 50 9.25 -4.50 24.82
N PRO A 51 10.04 -5.32 25.52
CA PRO A 51 11.11 -6.09 24.89
C PRO A 51 10.58 -7.11 23.86
N VAL A 52 9.45 -7.75 24.18
CA VAL A 52 8.81 -8.73 23.30
C VAL A 52 8.31 -8.06 22.03
N ARG A 53 7.66 -6.90 22.12
CA ARG A 53 7.16 -6.17 20.95
C ARG A 53 8.26 -5.61 20.08
N LEU A 54 9.35 -5.13 20.67
CA LEU A 54 10.49 -4.62 19.89
C LEU A 54 11.20 -5.74 19.14
N LYS A 55 11.33 -6.93 19.74
CA LYS A 55 12.01 -8.07 19.12
C LYS A 55 11.12 -8.84 18.14
N ASN A 56 9.88 -9.13 18.52
CA ASN A 56 8.98 -10.03 17.81
C ASN A 56 7.81 -9.30 17.14
N ARG A 57 8.04 -8.07 16.69
CA ARG A 57 7.03 -7.30 15.96
C ARG A 57 6.59 -8.05 14.71
N LEU A 58 5.28 -8.23 14.56
CA LEU A 58 4.67 -8.76 13.33
C LEU A 58 4.21 -7.65 12.40
N TYR A 59 4.56 -7.79 11.12
CA TYR A 59 4.12 -6.91 10.06
C TYR A 59 2.98 -7.59 9.30
N THR A 60 1.81 -6.94 9.32
CA THR A 60 0.60 -7.47 8.68
C THR A 60 0.19 -6.54 7.54
N SER A 61 0.16 -7.09 6.33
CA SER A 61 -0.19 -6.35 5.11
C SER A 61 -1.19 -7.10 4.25
N TRP A 62 -2.01 -6.34 3.52
CA TRP A 62 -2.90 -6.84 2.48
C TRP A 62 -2.26 -6.57 1.13
N THR A 63 -1.69 -7.60 0.54
CA THR A 63 -0.74 -7.50 -0.57
C THR A 63 -1.37 -7.97 -1.88
N SER A 64 -1.14 -7.23 -2.96
CA SER A 64 -1.56 -7.59 -4.31
C SER A 64 -0.64 -8.66 -4.93
N PRO A 65 -1.05 -9.31 -6.03
CA PRO A 65 -0.19 -10.22 -6.78
C PRO A 65 1.11 -9.58 -7.29
N SER A 66 1.15 -8.25 -7.43
CA SER A 66 2.35 -7.53 -7.86
C SER A 66 3.38 -7.34 -6.75
N GLY A 67 3.09 -7.78 -5.51
CA GLY A 67 3.97 -7.61 -4.34
C GLY A 67 3.77 -6.29 -3.59
N MET A 68 2.85 -5.44 -4.03
CA MET A 68 2.52 -4.17 -3.39
C MET A 68 1.62 -4.39 -2.16
N ASP A 69 1.97 -3.78 -1.04
CA ASP A 69 1.13 -3.75 0.16
C ASP A 69 -0.02 -2.75 -0.03
N CYS A 70 -1.11 -3.16 -0.67
CA CYS A 70 -2.24 -2.27 -0.93
C CYS A 70 -2.84 -1.66 0.34
N LYS A 71 -2.85 -2.39 1.47
CA LYS A 71 -3.18 -1.83 2.78
C LYS A 71 -2.25 -2.37 3.87
N LEU A 72 -1.73 -1.49 4.70
CA LEU A 72 -0.97 -1.86 5.89
C LEU A 72 -1.90 -1.88 7.09
N MET A 73 -1.90 -2.98 7.84
CA MET A 73 -2.82 -3.16 8.96
C MET A 73 -2.28 -2.45 10.19
N GLY A 74 -3.13 -1.62 10.80
CA GLY A 74 -2.85 -0.94 12.07
C GLY A 74 -3.75 -1.40 13.20
N PRO A 75 -3.50 -0.91 14.44
CA PRO A 75 -4.20 -1.37 15.64
C PRO A 75 -5.70 -1.21 15.55
N GLU A 76 -6.17 -0.12 14.94
CA GLU A 76 -7.58 0.23 14.82
C GLU A 76 -8.28 -0.41 13.61
N THR A 77 -7.55 -1.12 12.74
CA THR A 77 -8.10 -1.69 11.50
C THR A 77 -9.02 -2.87 11.84
N PRO A 78 -10.26 -2.90 11.33
CA PRO A 78 -11.21 -3.96 11.63
C PRO A 78 -10.88 -5.25 10.89
N CYS A 79 -11.00 -6.37 11.61
CA CYS A 79 -11.02 -7.71 11.07
C CYS A 79 -12.41 -8.04 10.48
N PHE A 80 -12.51 -9.14 9.74
CA PHE A 80 -13.76 -9.75 9.29
C PHE A 80 -14.75 -9.97 10.45
N CYS A 81 -14.25 -10.32 11.64
CA CYS A 81 -15.06 -10.51 12.84
C CYS A 81 -15.52 -9.20 13.51
N LYS A 82 -15.26 -8.04 12.87
CA LYS A 82 -15.51 -6.65 13.34
C LYS A 82 -14.62 -6.16 14.48
N HIS A 83 -13.87 -7.04 15.13
CA HIS A 83 -12.90 -6.64 16.16
C HIS A 83 -11.65 -6.04 15.53
N ARG A 84 -10.99 -5.17 16.28
CA ARG A 84 -9.81 -4.43 15.83
C ARG A 84 -8.57 -5.32 15.84
N TYR A 85 -7.55 -4.96 15.06
CA TYR A 85 -6.30 -5.70 15.03
C TYR A 85 -5.63 -5.81 16.41
N LYS A 86 -5.71 -4.74 17.24
CA LYS A 86 -5.24 -4.77 18.64
C LYS A 86 -5.95 -5.78 19.55
N GLN A 87 -7.15 -6.23 19.16
CA GLN A 87 -7.95 -7.23 19.89
C GLN A 87 -7.64 -8.66 19.42
N HIS A 88 -6.64 -8.85 18.56
CA HIS A 88 -6.14 -10.15 18.15
C HIS A 88 -4.80 -10.44 18.84
N LYS A 89 -4.41 -11.72 18.92
CA LYS A 89 -3.11 -12.12 19.48
C LYS A 89 -1.99 -11.76 18.49
N THR A 90 -1.41 -10.58 18.65
CA THR A 90 -0.28 -10.09 17.86
C THR A 90 1.06 -10.25 18.56
N ASP A 91 1.05 -10.34 19.88
CA ASP A 91 2.25 -10.42 20.71
C ASP A 91 2.58 -11.91 20.97
N PHE A 92 3.77 -12.33 20.55
CA PHE A 92 4.29 -13.69 20.70
C PHE A 92 5.67 -13.65 21.35
N GLU A 93 5.90 -14.47 22.38
CA GLU A 93 7.23 -14.64 23.00
C GLU A 93 8.18 -15.40 22.07
N THR A 94 7.65 -16.41 21.38
CA THR A 94 8.32 -17.13 20.30
C THR A 94 7.41 -17.14 19.09
N ILE A 95 7.94 -16.69 17.94
CA ILE A 95 7.16 -16.59 16.71
C ILE A 95 6.95 -18.00 16.16
N PRO A 96 5.70 -18.41 15.85
CA PRO A 96 5.45 -19.71 15.23
C PRO A 96 6.20 -19.87 13.90
N SER A 97 6.81 -21.03 13.69
CA SER A 97 7.49 -21.37 12.43
C SER A 97 6.51 -21.72 11.31
N GLU A 98 5.31 -22.17 11.66
CA GLU A 98 4.25 -22.47 10.69
C GLU A 98 3.69 -21.18 10.07
N ARG A 99 3.47 -21.21 8.75
CA ARG A 99 2.91 -20.09 7.97
C ARG A 99 1.57 -20.53 7.37
N PRO A 100 0.53 -19.69 7.36
CA PRO A 100 0.47 -18.32 7.89
C PRO A 100 0.39 -18.27 9.43
N ILE A 101 0.95 -17.21 10.03
CA ILE A 101 0.84 -16.98 11.48
C ILE A 101 -0.63 -16.72 11.83
N GLN A 102 -1.20 -17.58 12.65
CA GLN A 102 -2.57 -17.47 13.11
C GLN A 102 -2.67 -16.37 14.17
N LEU A 103 -3.52 -15.37 13.91
CA LEU A 103 -3.80 -14.27 14.82
C LEU A 103 -5.23 -14.42 15.36
N PRO A 104 -5.47 -15.25 16.38
CA PRO A 104 -6.81 -15.47 16.92
C PRO A 104 -7.33 -14.22 17.66
N CYS A 105 -8.65 -14.01 17.62
CA CYS A 105 -9.28 -12.90 18.35
C CYS A 105 -9.35 -13.20 19.85
N LYS A 106 -8.98 -12.22 20.69
CA LYS A 106 -9.02 -12.32 22.16
C LYS A 106 -10.42 -12.01 22.73
N GLN A 107 -11.33 -11.48 21.93
CA GLN A 107 -12.65 -11.07 22.41
C GLN A 107 -13.49 -12.26 22.85
N LYS A 108 -14.14 -12.13 24.01
CA LYS A 108 -15.01 -13.16 24.60
C LYS A 108 -16.10 -13.60 23.60
N GLY A 109 -16.15 -14.89 23.29
CA GLY A 109 -17.15 -15.50 22.41
C GLY A 109 -16.87 -15.39 20.91
N CYS A 110 -15.77 -14.76 20.49
CA CYS A 110 -15.40 -14.68 19.07
C CYS A 110 -14.69 -15.96 18.61
N LYS A 111 -15.15 -16.58 17.52
CA LYS A 111 -14.57 -17.82 16.94
C LYS A 111 -13.53 -17.57 15.85
N CYS A 112 -13.02 -16.35 15.74
CA CYS A 112 -12.06 -15.94 14.73
C CYS A 112 -10.66 -16.51 15.03
N VAL A 113 -10.18 -17.42 14.18
CA VAL A 113 -8.87 -18.09 14.33
C VAL A 113 -7.73 -17.27 13.71
N ALA A 114 -8.01 -16.55 12.63
CA ALA A 114 -7.05 -15.77 11.89
C ALA A 114 -7.58 -14.37 11.62
N TYR A 115 -6.74 -13.34 11.81
CA TYR A 115 -7.07 -12.00 11.34
C TYR A 115 -7.29 -12.01 9.82
N ARG A 116 -8.33 -11.31 9.36
CA ARG A 116 -8.63 -11.20 7.94
C ARG A 116 -9.19 -9.82 7.63
N TYR A 117 -8.56 -9.15 6.67
CA TYR A 117 -8.96 -7.81 6.27
C TYR A 117 -10.04 -7.82 5.19
N VAL A 118 -11.00 -6.91 5.32
CA VAL A 118 -12.03 -6.61 4.31
C VAL A 118 -11.92 -5.13 3.97
N PRO A 119 -11.59 -4.77 2.72
CA PRO A 119 -11.48 -3.37 2.33
C PRO A 119 -12.84 -2.69 2.34
N LEU A 120 -12.81 -1.36 2.48
CA LEU A 120 -13.97 -0.49 2.33
C LEU A 120 -13.95 0.13 0.94
N ASN A 121 -15.12 0.33 0.35
CA ASN A 121 -15.28 1.13 -0.85
C ASN A 121 -15.67 2.55 -0.44
N GLY A 122 -14.67 3.42 -0.29
CA GLY A 122 -14.84 4.70 0.40
C GLY A 122 -15.23 4.46 1.86
N GLY A 123 -16.40 4.95 2.27
CA GLY A 123 -16.94 4.70 3.62
C GLY A 123 -17.82 3.46 3.74
N GLN A 124 -18.13 2.76 2.64
CA GLN A 124 -19.11 1.68 2.63
C GLN A 124 -18.42 0.30 2.67
N PRO A 125 -18.94 -0.67 3.45
CA PRO A 125 -18.43 -2.02 3.45
C PRO A 125 -18.67 -2.68 2.09
N ILE A 126 -17.67 -3.41 1.58
CA ILE A 126 -17.84 -4.18 0.35
C ILE A 126 -18.84 -5.32 0.57
N ARG A 127 -19.53 -5.69 -0.51
CA ARG A 127 -20.53 -6.76 -0.48
C ARG A 127 -19.95 -8.05 -1.04
N CYS A 128 -20.43 -9.15 -0.48
CA CYS A 128 -20.25 -10.48 -1.01
C CYS A 128 -21.00 -10.64 -2.35
N THR A 129 -20.68 -11.67 -3.12
CA THR A 129 -21.43 -12.08 -4.33
C THR A 129 -22.90 -12.38 -4.03
N CYS A 130 -23.22 -12.77 -2.79
CA CYS A 130 -24.59 -12.92 -2.30
C CYS A 130 -25.29 -11.58 -1.94
N LYS A 131 -24.64 -10.43 -2.22
CA LYS A 131 -25.08 -9.04 -1.96
C LYS A 131 -25.12 -8.58 -0.50
N HIS A 132 -24.78 -9.45 0.44
CA HIS A 132 -24.69 -9.14 1.86
C HIS A 132 -23.29 -8.65 2.27
N THR A 133 -23.19 -7.87 3.34
CA THR A 133 -21.92 -7.34 3.86
C THR A 133 -21.14 -8.41 4.63
N SER A 134 -19.86 -8.19 4.91
CA SER A 134 -19.03 -9.11 5.71
C SER A 134 -19.64 -9.39 7.09
N GLU A 135 -20.35 -8.41 7.65
CA GLU A 135 -21.02 -8.50 8.93
C GLU A 135 -22.13 -9.54 9.02
N GLU A 136 -22.77 -9.83 7.89
CA GLU A 136 -23.84 -10.81 7.76
C GLU A 136 -23.29 -12.22 7.51
N HIS A 137 -21.98 -12.45 7.70
CA HIS A 137 -21.33 -13.74 7.51
C HIS A 137 -20.72 -14.26 8.82
N HIS A 138 -20.48 -15.57 8.90
CA HIS A 138 -19.75 -16.20 9.99
C HIS A 138 -18.30 -15.74 10.01
N GLU A 139 -17.77 -15.51 11.21
CA GLU A 139 -16.41 -15.03 11.49
C GLU A 139 -15.33 -16.10 11.34
N TYR A 140 -15.71 -17.31 10.92
CA TYR A 140 -14.84 -18.46 10.71
C TYR A 140 -15.02 -19.04 9.31
N GLU A 141 -14.01 -19.73 8.80
CA GLU A 141 -14.04 -20.36 7.49
C GLU A 141 -15.17 -21.40 7.38
N PRO A 142 -15.90 -21.44 6.25
CA PRO A 142 -15.64 -20.76 4.97
C PRO A 142 -16.31 -19.36 4.84
N PHE A 143 -16.69 -18.72 5.95
CA PHE A 143 -17.36 -17.40 6.00
C PHE A 143 -18.71 -17.39 5.27
N ILE A 144 -19.60 -18.31 5.66
CA ILE A 144 -20.95 -18.45 5.07
C ILE A 144 -21.87 -17.33 5.56
N CYS A 145 -22.79 -16.88 4.71
CA CYS A 145 -23.80 -15.89 5.09
C CYS A 145 -24.79 -16.45 6.12
N LYS A 146 -25.04 -15.69 7.19
CA LYS A 146 -25.99 -16.00 8.27
C LYS A 146 -27.44 -15.69 7.92
N ARG A 147 -27.68 -14.94 6.84
CA ARG A 147 -29.01 -14.42 6.50
C ARG A 147 -29.93 -15.55 6.04
N SER A 148 -31.12 -15.63 6.62
CA SER A 148 -32.15 -16.58 6.21
C SER A 148 -32.51 -16.40 4.74
N GLY A 149 -32.45 -17.48 3.96
CA GLY A 149 -32.71 -17.48 2.51
C GLY A 149 -31.46 -17.29 1.62
N CYS A 150 -30.27 -17.10 2.19
CA CYS A 150 -29.03 -17.02 1.41
C CYS A 150 -28.44 -18.41 1.11
N THR A 151 -28.90 -19.06 0.04
CA THR A 151 -28.49 -20.44 -0.30
C THR A 151 -27.29 -20.55 -1.24
N LYS A 152 -26.96 -19.48 -1.97
CA LYS A 152 -25.89 -19.47 -2.98
C LYS A 152 -24.52 -19.04 -2.44
N CYS A 153 -24.42 -18.76 -1.13
CA CYS A 153 -23.18 -18.29 -0.52
C CYS A 153 -22.34 -19.50 -0.07
N VAL A 154 -21.26 -19.77 -0.82
CA VAL A 154 -20.26 -20.79 -0.43
C VAL A 154 -19.20 -20.20 0.52
N GLY A 155 -19.01 -18.87 0.47
CA GLY A 155 -18.08 -18.15 1.31
C GLY A 155 -17.93 -16.69 0.87
N PHE A 156 -17.42 -15.84 1.75
CA PHE A 156 -17.30 -14.42 1.48
C PHE A 156 -16.35 -14.15 0.31
N THR A 157 -16.92 -13.66 -0.79
CA THR A 157 -16.19 -13.30 -2.00
C THR A 157 -16.79 -12.03 -2.58
N SER A 158 -15.96 -11.07 -2.99
CA SER A 158 -16.44 -9.79 -3.53
C SER A 158 -15.90 -9.56 -4.95
N SER A 159 -16.68 -8.86 -5.77
CA SER A 159 -16.28 -8.30 -7.07
C SER A 159 -15.55 -6.96 -6.94
N PHE A 160 -15.20 -6.54 -5.72
CA PHE A 160 -14.43 -5.33 -5.47
C PHE A 160 -13.07 -5.36 -6.16
N THR A 161 -12.74 -4.26 -6.83
CA THR A 161 -11.44 -4.00 -7.44
C THR A 161 -10.68 -3.00 -6.57
N CYS A 162 -9.48 -3.37 -6.13
CA CYS A 162 -8.62 -2.47 -5.36
C CYS A 162 -8.10 -1.33 -6.24
N GLY A 163 -7.69 -0.22 -5.63
CA GLY A 163 -7.02 0.89 -6.33
C GLY A 163 -5.72 0.49 -7.05
N CYS A 164 -5.13 -0.66 -6.73
CA CYS A 164 -4.02 -1.24 -7.50
C CYS A 164 -4.44 -1.90 -8.83
N GLY A 165 -5.75 -1.98 -9.11
CA GLY A 165 -6.33 -2.61 -10.31
C GLY A 165 -6.61 -4.11 -10.18
N SER A 166 -6.15 -4.78 -9.11
CA SER A 166 -6.39 -6.22 -8.90
C SER A 166 -7.70 -6.48 -8.13
N PRO A 167 -8.39 -7.63 -8.37
CA PRO A 167 -9.61 -7.98 -7.65
C PRO A 167 -9.33 -8.40 -6.20
N TYR A 168 -10.34 -8.31 -5.33
CA TYR A 168 -10.25 -8.68 -3.91
C TYR A 168 -9.64 -10.07 -3.68
N LYS A 169 -10.09 -11.08 -4.44
CA LYS A 169 -9.62 -12.48 -4.30
C LYS A 169 -8.13 -12.67 -4.58
N ALA A 170 -7.54 -11.80 -5.41
CA ALA A 170 -6.15 -11.92 -5.78
C ALA A 170 -5.21 -11.42 -4.68
N HIS A 171 -5.75 -10.65 -3.72
CA HIS A 171 -4.97 -10.16 -2.59
C HIS A 171 -4.86 -11.23 -1.50
N LYS A 172 -3.71 -11.26 -0.85
CA LYS A 172 -3.46 -12.14 0.29
C LYS A 172 -3.13 -11.30 1.50
N LEU A 173 -3.55 -11.77 2.67
CA LEU A 173 -3.05 -11.23 3.92
C LEU A 173 -1.71 -11.91 4.21
N ILE A 174 -0.66 -11.12 4.37
CA ILE A 174 0.65 -11.59 4.76
C ILE A 174 0.91 -11.13 6.19
N VAL A 175 1.33 -12.06 7.03
CA VAL A 175 1.82 -11.80 8.39
C VAL A 175 3.26 -12.30 8.42
N GLU A 176 4.19 -11.38 8.58
CA GLU A 176 5.63 -11.63 8.44
C GLU A 176 6.43 -11.03 9.60
N THR A 177 7.62 -11.58 9.86
CA THR A 177 8.58 -10.99 10.81
C THR A 177 9.32 -9.81 10.20
N GLY A 178 10.07 -9.07 11.00
CA GLY A 178 10.94 -8.00 10.48
C GLY A 178 11.96 -8.51 9.46
N GLU A 179 12.60 -9.66 9.73
CA GLU A 179 13.57 -10.28 8.82
C GLU A 179 12.93 -10.69 7.48
N GLU A 180 11.73 -11.28 7.53
CA GLU A 180 11.00 -11.67 6.31
C GLU A 180 10.59 -10.45 5.49
N ARG A 181 10.19 -9.35 6.15
CA ARG A 181 9.82 -8.10 5.49
C ARG A 181 11.01 -7.41 4.84
N GLU A 182 12.16 -7.39 5.51
CA GLU A 182 13.41 -6.88 4.95
C GLU A 182 13.87 -7.71 3.76
N ALA A 183 13.79 -9.04 3.85
CA ALA A 183 14.06 -9.94 2.73
C ALA A 183 13.13 -9.69 1.53
N ARG A 184 11.90 -9.23 1.77
CA ARG A 184 10.95 -8.79 0.73
C ARG A 184 11.24 -7.39 0.18
N GLY A 185 12.21 -6.68 0.75
CA GLY A 185 12.62 -5.32 0.34
C GLY A 185 11.70 -4.21 0.84
N HIS A 186 10.88 -4.48 1.86
CA HIS A 186 9.89 -3.51 2.35
C HIS A 186 10.39 -2.80 3.61
N PRO A 187 9.99 -1.53 3.83
CA PRO A 187 10.43 -0.76 5.00
C PRO A 187 9.93 -1.38 6.31
N LEU A 188 10.81 -1.37 7.32
CA LEU A 188 10.51 -1.79 8.69
C LEU A 188 10.02 -0.64 9.58
N GLY A 189 10.38 0.59 9.24
CA GLY A 189 10.10 1.79 10.03
C GLY A 189 10.83 1.79 11.38
N GLU A 190 10.48 2.75 12.23
CA GLU A 190 11.01 2.83 13.59
C GLU A 190 10.35 1.77 14.50
N ALA A 191 11.14 1.17 15.37
CA ALA A 191 10.65 0.23 16.36
C ALA A 191 9.83 0.99 17.41
N THR A 192 8.53 0.67 17.49
CA THR A 192 7.59 1.38 18.35
C THR A 192 7.08 0.47 19.48
N PRO A 193 6.90 0.99 20.70
CA PRO A 193 6.46 0.22 21.87
C PRO A 193 4.95 -0.12 21.88
N TYR A 194 4.20 0.40 20.92
CA TYR A 194 2.75 0.37 20.91
C TYR A 194 2.17 -0.99 20.52
N ALA A 195 0.98 -1.29 21.05
CA ALA A 195 0.29 -2.54 20.79
C ALA A 195 -0.15 -2.65 19.32
N ALA A 196 0.10 -3.81 18.72
CA ALA A 196 -0.45 -4.20 17.42
C ALA A 196 -0.23 -3.15 16.30
N MET A 197 0.96 -2.57 16.20
CA MET A 197 1.28 -1.63 15.12
C MET A 197 1.22 -2.26 13.72
N GLY A 198 1.32 -3.59 13.63
CA GLY A 198 1.19 -4.34 12.39
C GLY A 198 2.12 -3.80 11.31
N GLY A 199 1.58 -3.54 10.13
CA GLY A 199 2.30 -3.02 8.97
C GLY A 199 2.59 -1.51 8.99
N ILE A 200 2.14 -0.74 10.00
CA ILE A 200 2.33 0.72 10.02
C ILE A 200 3.77 1.07 10.39
N THR A 201 4.51 1.66 9.45
CA THR A 201 5.93 2.00 9.62
C THR A 201 6.21 3.49 9.67
N GLY A 202 5.21 4.33 9.39
CA GLY A 202 5.30 5.78 9.39
C GLY A 202 4.05 6.44 8.83
N PHE A 203 4.04 7.77 8.66
CA PHE A 203 2.86 8.48 8.17
C PHE A 203 2.40 8.03 6.78
N SER A 204 3.34 7.80 5.86
CA SER A 204 3.05 7.33 4.51
C SER A 204 2.31 5.98 4.50
N SER A 205 2.57 5.11 5.46
CA SER A 205 1.97 3.77 5.56
C SER A 205 0.44 3.78 5.77
N LEU A 206 -0.12 4.92 6.19
CA LEU A 206 -1.57 5.10 6.33
C LEU A 206 -2.28 5.21 4.97
N ALA A 207 -1.57 5.70 3.95
CA ALA A 207 -2.07 5.81 2.59
C ALA A 207 -2.13 4.42 1.93
N ASP A 208 -3.04 4.27 0.97
CA ASP A 208 -3.18 3.03 0.21
C ASP A 208 -1.97 2.80 -0.71
N GLY A 209 -1.64 1.54 -0.96
CA GLY A 209 -0.37 1.17 -1.61
C GLY A 209 -0.12 1.83 -2.95
N TYR A 210 -1.17 2.06 -3.75
CA TYR A 210 -1.04 2.69 -5.07
C TYR A 210 -0.65 4.18 -5.01
N MET A 211 -0.82 4.83 -3.85
CA MET A 211 -0.43 6.23 -3.60
C MET A 211 0.95 6.36 -2.96
N ARG A 212 1.50 5.26 -2.44
CA ARG A 212 2.77 5.27 -1.73
C ARG A 212 3.94 5.13 -2.70
N LEU A 213 4.95 5.99 -2.53
CA LEU A 213 6.18 5.99 -3.34
C LEU A 213 7.31 5.18 -2.70
N ASP A 214 7.09 4.62 -1.50
CA ASP A 214 8.07 3.73 -0.87
C ASP A 214 8.01 2.30 -1.47
N PRO A 215 9.01 1.44 -1.20
CA PRO A 215 9.09 0.09 -1.76
C PRO A 215 7.90 -0.82 -1.44
N SER A 216 7.15 -0.58 -0.36
CA SER A 216 5.93 -1.34 -0.06
C SER A 216 4.74 -0.93 -0.94
N GLY A 217 4.83 0.22 -1.60
CA GLY A 217 3.76 0.83 -2.39
C GLY A 217 3.94 0.63 -3.89
N ARG A 218 3.56 1.67 -4.65
CA ARG A 218 3.84 1.79 -6.08
C ARG A 218 5.33 1.95 -6.37
N GLY A 219 6.10 2.39 -5.38
CA GLY A 219 7.50 2.73 -5.54
C GLY A 219 7.68 4.06 -6.25
N ALA A 220 8.86 4.66 -6.06
CA ALA A 220 9.24 5.86 -6.77
C ALA A 220 9.39 5.54 -8.26
N PRO A 221 8.97 6.44 -9.16
CA PRO A 221 9.28 6.32 -10.57
C PRO A 221 10.79 6.20 -10.77
N SER A 222 11.21 5.41 -11.76
CA SER A 222 12.64 5.25 -12.07
C SER A 222 13.29 6.59 -12.42
N GLU A 223 14.58 6.74 -12.15
CA GLU A 223 15.31 7.96 -12.55
C GLU A 223 15.25 8.22 -14.05
N ALA A 224 15.25 7.15 -14.87
CA ALA A 224 15.11 7.26 -16.31
C ALA A 224 13.77 7.90 -16.69
N PHE A 225 12.68 7.52 -16.03
CA PHE A 225 11.37 8.13 -16.21
C PHE A 225 11.35 9.59 -15.74
N LEU A 226 11.98 9.91 -14.61
CA LEU A 226 12.02 11.29 -14.10
C LEU A 226 12.90 12.23 -14.93
N LYS A 227 13.92 11.69 -15.59
CA LYS A 227 14.86 12.45 -16.44
C LYS A 227 14.44 12.47 -17.91
N GLN A 228 13.34 11.82 -18.29
CA GLN A 228 12.86 11.83 -19.67
C GLN A 228 12.50 13.26 -20.09
N ALA A 229 12.70 13.58 -21.37
CA ALA A 229 12.30 14.87 -21.91
C ALA A 229 10.79 15.05 -21.79
N ILE A 230 10.35 16.27 -21.47
CA ILE A 230 8.91 16.58 -21.45
C ILE A 230 8.43 16.63 -22.89
N THR A 231 7.49 15.76 -23.23
CA THR A 231 6.89 15.60 -24.55
C THR A 231 5.46 16.16 -24.59
N GLY A 232 4.86 16.17 -25.77
CA GLY A 232 3.46 16.50 -26.01
C GLY A 232 2.45 15.55 -25.39
N GLU A 233 2.88 14.36 -24.98
CA GLU A 233 2.05 13.34 -24.33
C GLU A 233 2.01 13.49 -22.80
N ASP A 234 2.89 14.33 -22.25
CA ASP A 234 2.94 14.58 -20.82
C ASP A 234 1.77 15.44 -20.32
N ASN A 235 1.59 15.39 -19.00
CA ASN A 235 0.53 16.12 -18.31
C ASN A 235 0.52 17.60 -18.75
N PRO A 236 -0.66 18.20 -19.05
CA PRO A 236 -0.78 19.61 -19.43
C PRO A 236 0.00 20.58 -18.53
N PHE A 237 0.10 20.28 -17.23
CA PHE A 237 0.88 21.06 -16.27
C PHE A 237 2.39 21.06 -16.59
N LEU A 238 2.96 19.91 -16.96
CA LEU A 238 4.36 19.82 -17.34
C LEU A 238 4.60 20.57 -18.65
N ARG A 239 3.71 20.39 -19.64
CA ARG A 239 3.77 21.05 -20.96
C ARG A 239 3.73 22.57 -20.86
N ALA A 240 2.86 23.12 -20.02
CA ALA A 240 2.77 24.57 -19.81
C ALA A 240 4.03 25.16 -19.16
N ASN A 241 4.72 24.38 -18.32
CA ASN A 241 5.87 24.84 -17.53
C ASN A 241 7.24 24.48 -18.13
N VAL A 242 7.29 23.83 -19.31
CA VAL A 242 8.55 23.38 -19.94
C VAL A 242 9.59 24.51 -20.02
N GLN A 243 9.19 25.71 -20.44
CA GLN A 243 10.11 26.85 -20.58
C GLN A 243 10.70 27.29 -19.23
N ALA A 244 9.88 27.34 -18.18
CA ALA A 244 10.33 27.72 -16.83
C ALA A 244 11.26 26.66 -16.24
N ILE A 245 10.95 25.38 -16.41
CA ILE A 245 11.77 24.24 -15.97
C ILE A 245 13.13 24.26 -16.68
N LYS A 246 13.15 24.46 -18.00
CA LYS A 246 14.38 24.55 -18.79
C LYS A 246 15.23 25.76 -18.40
N LYS A 247 14.63 26.94 -18.24
CA LYS A 247 15.35 28.16 -17.77
C LYS A 247 16.02 27.92 -16.42
N HIS A 248 15.36 27.20 -15.52
CA HIS A 248 15.92 26.83 -14.22
C HIS A 248 17.05 25.77 -14.33
N GLN A 249 16.91 24.78 -15.22
CA GLN A 249 17.96 23.79 -15.51
C GLN A 249 19.20 24.43 -16.13
N MET A 250 19.03 25.32 -17.11
CA MET A 250 20.11 26.09 -17.74
C MET A 250 20.86 26.96 -16.72
N ARG A 251 20.16 27.52 -15.72
CA ARG A 251 20.79 28.31 -14.64
C ARG A 251 21.66 27.47 -13.70
N LYS A 252 21.46 26.15 -13.63
CA LYS A 252 22.26 25.24 -12.79
C LYS A 252 23.57 24.77 -13.44
N VAL A 253 23.75 24.98 -14.75
CA VAL A 253 24.96 24.58 -15.48
C VAL A 253 25.52 25.82 -16.21
N PRO A 254 26.43 26.58 -15.58
CA PRO A 254 26.80 27.91 -16.05
C PRO A 254 27.66 27.94 -17.33
N ASP A 255 28.12 26.79 -17.85
CA ASP A 255 29.10 26.70 -18.95
C ASP A 255 28.63 25.86 -20.16
N ARG A 256 27.32 25.65 -20.33
CA ARG A 256 26.80 25.01 -21.55
C ARG A 256 26.51 26.08 -22.61
N SER A 257 27.53 26.44 -23.39
CA SER A 257 27.34 27.09 -24.67
C SER A 257 26.51 26.17 -25.58
N VAL A 258 25.54 26.73 -26.32
CA VAL A 258 24.80 26.00 -27.37
C VAL A 258 25.83 25.55 -28.41
N LYS A 259 26.12 24.25 -28.45
CA LYS A 259 27.13 23.65 -29.33
C LYS A 259 26.41 22.95 -30.47
N GLY A 260 25.79 23.76 -31.33
CA GLY A 260 25.31 23.31 -32.64
C GLY A 260 23.84 22.84 -32.68
N PRO A 261 23.37 22.45 -33.88
CA PRO A 261 21.97 22.13 -34.17
C PRO A 261 21.44 20.83 -33.54
N ASP A 262 22.32 20.02 -32.93
CA ASP A 262 21.99 18.74 -32.29
C ASP A 262 21.72 18.86 -30.77
N ASP A 263 21.63 20.09 -30.25
CA ASP A 263 21.28 20.32 -28.84
C ASP A 263 19.78 20.03 -28.58
N GLU A 264 19.46 19.39 -27.43
CA GLU A 264 18.09 19.05 -26.94
C GLU A 264 17.09 20.24 -26.93
N ILE A 265 17.59 21.46 -27.14
CA ILE A 265 16.81 22.69 -27.31
C ILE A 265 16.05 22.67 -28.64
N PHE A 266 16.61 22.10 -29.71
CA PHE A 266 16.02 22.04 -31.04
C PHE A 266 14.93 20.97 -31.16
N ASP A 267 15.01 19.87 -30.40
CA ASP A 267 13.99 18.81 -30.39
C ASP A 267 12.62 19.30 -29.89
N ASP A 268 12.58 20.10 -28.81
CA ASP A 268 11.35 20.69 -28.26
C ASP A 268 10.75 21.79 -29.16
N ILE A 269 11.60 22.53 -29.88
CA ILE A 269 11.12 23.47 -30.91
C ILE A 269 10.44 22.67 -32.03
N THR A 270 11.06 21.57 -32.46
CA THR A 270 10.54 20.71 -33.51
C THR A 270 9.22 20.05 -33.08
N GLU A 271 9.12 19.60 -31.82
CA GLU A 271 7.90 19.01 -31.27
C GLU A 271 6.76 20.01 -31.12
N ARG A 272 7.04 21.24 -30.66
CA ARG A 272 6.02 22.31 -30.57
C ARG A 272 5.55 22.76 -31.94
N VAL A 273 6.46 22.90 -32.90
CA VAL A 273 6.11 23.23 -34.29
C VAL A 273 5.28 22.10 -34.92
N SER A 274 5.54 20.84 -34.57
CA SER A 274 4.69 19.71 -34.96
C SER A 274 3.28 19.78 -34.33
N GLN A 275 3.16 20.22 -33.07
CA GLN A 275 1.87 20.33 -32.38
C GLN A 275 1.00 21.47 -32.90
N MET A 276 1.58 22.50 -33.52
CA MET A 276 0.84 23.57 -34.15
C MET A 276 0.20 23.09 -35.45
N ARG A 277 -1.05 23.52 -35.69
CA ARG A 277 -1.73 23.31 -36.96
C ARG A 277 -1.06 24.18 -38.02
N ARG A 278 -0.70 23.58 -39.15
CA ARG A 278 -0.06 24.33 -40.24
C ARG A 278 -1.11 25.22 -40.92
N PRO A 279 -0.73 26.40 -41.42
CA PRO A 279 -1.65 27.25 -42.17
C PRO A 279 -2.26 26.48 -43.35
N GLY A 280 -3.59 26.36 -43.40
CA GLY A 280 -4.32 25.62 -44.44
C GLY A 280 -4.42 24.10 -44.25
N GLU A 281 -3.96 23.55 -43.13
CA GLU A 281 -4.06 22.10 -42.83
C GLU A 281 -5.49 21.73 -42.40
N ASP A 282 -6.10 20.75 -43.08
CA ASP A 282 -7.39 20.18 -42.70
C ASP A 282 -7.28 19.39 -41.38
N ASP A 283 -8.38 19.30 -40.61
CA ASP A 283 -8.40 18.68 -39.28
C ASP A 283 -7.98 17.20 -39.35
N MET A 284 -8.45 16.47 -40.37
CA MET A 284 -8.08 15.08 -40.60
C MET A 284 -6.57 14.92 -40.87
N ALA A 285 -5.99 15.83 -41.66
CA ALA A 285 -4.57 15.80 -42.02
C ALA A 285 -3.67 16.08 -40.80
N TYR A 286 -4.10 16.98 -39.90
CA TYR A 286 -3.40 17.23 -38.64
C TYR A 286 -3.34 15.97 -37.75
N TYR A 287 -4.48 15.31 -37.54
CA TYR A 287 -4.54 14.12 -36.70
C TYR A 287 -3.76 12.94 -37.29
N GLU A 288 -3.81 12.75 -38.61
CA GLU A 288 -3.07 11.70 -39.31
C GLU A 288 -1.55 11.93 -39.21
N ARG A 289 -1.08 13.16 -39.42
CA ARG A 289 0.34 13.52 -39.25
C ARG A 289 0.82 13.23 -37.83
N ARG A 290 0.06 13.65 -36.81
CA ARG A 290 0.39 13.38 -35.40
C ARG A 290 0.37 11.88 -35.08
N TYR A 291 -0.54 11.12 -35.68
CA TYR A 291 -0.59 9.66 -35.52
C TYR A 291 0.64 8.97 -36.11
N GLN A 292 1.05 9.37 -37.31
CA GLN A 292 2.24 8.83 -37.97
C GLN A 292 3.54 9.21 -37.25
N GLU A 293 3.64 10.44 -36.71
CA GLU A 293 4.77 10.86 -35.88
C GLU A 293 4.87 10.04 -34.60
N ARG A 294 3.75 9.76 -33.91
CA ARG A 294 3.72 8.87 -32.74
C ARG A 294 4.20 7.46 -33.07
N GLN A 295 3.71 6.88 -34.18
CA GLN A 295 4.15 5.55 -34.60
C GLN A 295 5.66 5.46 -34.85
N LYS A 296 6.31 6.56 -35.27
CA LYS A 296 7.75 6.61 -35.50
C LYS A 296 8.57 6.81 -34.22
N MET A 297 7.99 7.44 -33.20
CA MET A 297 8.66 7.66 -31.90
C MET A 297 8.56 6.47 -30.96
N VAL A 298 7.57 5.59 -31.13
CA VAL A 298 7.45 4.34 -30.37
C VAL A 298 8.52 3.34 -30.86
N PRO A 299 9.52 2.94 -30.03
CA PRO A 299 10.49 1.93 -30.44
C PRO A 299 9.78 0.62 -30.79
N SER A 300 10.26 -0.10 -31.80
CA SER A 300 9.62 -1.30 -32.39
C SER A 300 9.25 -2.43 -31.38
N ASN A 301 9.82 -2.41 -30.17
CA ASN A 301 9.44 -3.33 -29.08
C ASN A 301 8.16 -2.93 -28.32
N ALA A 302 7.74 -1.67 -28.37
CA ALA A 302 6.56 -1.17 -27.64
C ALA A 302 5.24 -1.32 -28.42
N GLN A 303 5.29 -1.47 -29.76
CA GLN A 303 4.10 -1.79 -30.57
C GLN A 303 3.51 -3.19 -30.29
N SER A 304 4.27 -4.07 -29.60
CA SER A 304 3.76 -5.40 -29.18
C SER A 304 2.91 -5.39 -27.90
N LEU A 305 2.82 -4.26 -27.20
CA LEU A 305 2.10 -4.13 -25.92
C LEU A 305 0.67 -3.62 -26.06
N GLU A 306 0.32 -2.94 -27.17
CA GLU A 306 -1.03 -2.38 -27.34
C GLU A 306 -2.05 -3.35 -27.96
N THR A 307 -1.61 -4.48 -28.53
CA THR A 307 -2.51 -5.49 -29.13
C THR A 307 -2.53 -6.84 -28.42
N ARG A 308 -1.79 -7.03 -27.31
CA ARG A 308 -1.85 -8.27 -26.53
C ARG A 308 -2.85 -8.14 -25.40
N SER A 309 -4.07 -8.61 -25.65
CA SER A 309 -4.96 -9.09 -24.60
C SER A 309 -4.13 -9.99 -23.68
N LEU A 310 -3.90 -9.57 -22.43
CA LEU A 310 -3.08 -10.30 -21.47
C LEU A 310 -3.73 -11.65 -21.16
N THR A 311 -3.37 -12.67 -21.93
CA THR A 311 -3.62 -14.07 -21.61
C THR A 311 -2.52 -14.57 -20.66
N PRO A 312 -2.83 -15.40 -19.64
CA PRO A 312 -1.85 -15.82 -18.65
C PRO A 312 -0.91 -16.87 -19.26
N GLY A 313 0.34 -16.50 -19.52
CA GLY A 313 1.39 -17.41 -19.96
C GLY A 313 2.23 -17.95 -18.79
N ASN A 314 2.24 -19.28 -18.64
CA ASN A 314 3.07 -20.06 -17.72
C ASN A 314 4.55 -19.60 -17.74
N ARG A 315 5.10 -19.24 -16.58
CA ARG A 315 6.55 -19.13 -16.40
C ARG A 315 7.09 -20.49 -15.93
N MET A 316 7.90 -21.15 -16.77
CA MET A 316 8.76 -22.22 -16.28
C MET A 316 9.83 -21.64 -15.35
N ALA A 317 10.11 -22.38 -14.28
CA ALA A 317 11.13 -22.04 -13.29
C ALA A 317 12.53 -21.95 -13.94
N MET A 318 13.28 -20.91 -13.60
CA MET A 318 14.70 -20.83 -13.94
C MET A 318 15.45 -21.95 -13.20
N GLN A 319 16.14 -22.82 -13.94
CA GLN A 319 17.01 -23.83 -13.34
C GLN A 319 18.22 -23.17 -12.66
N PRO A 320 18.68 -23.68 -11.50
CA PRO A 320 19.87 -23.17 -10.84
C PRO A 320 21.13 -23.53 -11.64
N LYS A 321 21.97 -22.52 -11.90
CA LYS A 321 23.29 -22.71 -12.52
C LYS A 321 24.18 -23.58 -11.62
N GLY A 322 24.69 -24.67 -12.19
CA GLY A 322 25.58 -25.61 -11.52
C GLY A 322 26.87 -24.97 -11.02
N ARG A 323 27.21 -25.28 -9.75
CA ARG A 323 28.51 -25.03 -9.12
C ARG A 323 29.60 -25.77 -9.90
N LYS A 324 30.58 -25.06 -10.46
CA LYS A 324 31.82 -25.69 -10.94
C LYS A 324 32.64 -26.12 -9.72
N SER A 325 32.85 -27.43 -9.61
CA SER A 325 33.75 -28.07 -8.65
C SER A 325 35.20 -27.70 -8.95
N ALA A 326 35.92 -27.20 -7.95
CA ALA A 326 37.37 -27.10 -7.97
C ALA A 326 37.96 -28.51 -7.82
N THR A 327 38.62 -29.00 -8.88
CA THR A 327 39.34 -30.27 -8.86
C THR A 327 40.74 -30.04 -8.30
N LYS A 328 41.10 -30.82 -7.29
CA LYS A 328 42.49 -31.02 -6.83
C LYS A 328 43.38 -31.46 -7.99
N LYS A 329 44.57 -30.88 -8.07
CA LYS A 329 45.84 -31.60 -8.22
C LYS A 329 46.94 -30.80 -7.55
#